data_AF-A0A6J8CW93-F1
#
_entry.id   AF-A0A6J8CW93-F1
#
_cell.length_a   1.000
_cell.length_b   1.000
_cell.length_c   1.000
_cell.angle_alpha   90.00
_cell.angle_beta   90.00
_cell.angle_gamma   90.00
#
_symmetry.space_group_name_H-M   'P 1'
#
loop_
_entity.id
_entity.type
_entity.pdbx_description
1 polymer ?
#
loop_
_entity_poly.entity_id
_entity_poly.type
_entity_poly.pdbx_seq_one_letter_code
_entity_poly.pdbx_strand_id
1 'polypeptide(L)'
;MSNKDMSNKDMSNKDMSNLGDPYRKDRNSSGGGIIIYICKFIQAKPRPDLDFDNEALWLEINFPSQKLLLCVVYRQPSNNNTFWDKFHESIENALSYSPNFVITGDVNVDFLTHYSHKIFDIMRLNGLKNIINEPTRFCATRQSLLDPILVSDSCDVYDSHVIQIDRTSSDRDETIIFLNNLTRSKNSTTYKRMICDYRNADFDKCIELIATFDWESRINAENSMDQNCKNFTNKFLEYINDCIPQKEVTLRPNDKIWFNSDLRREIRKRDRLHKQARRSNGIPDLNKYKKQRNHVNILKRYTKDQFYLNANSLLDEFACGNCKSYWSVMKKLVKTSGNSTHITQLKNEDNE
;
A
#
# COMPACT_ATOMS: atom_id res chain seq x y z
N MET A 1 39.20 -3.34 40.78
CA MET A 1 38.16 -3.50 41.81
C MET A 1 36.89 -2.82 41.30
N SER A 2 35.87 -3.64 40.94
CA SER A 2 34.43 -3.32 40.80
C SER A 2 34.09 -2.07 39.97
N ASN A 3 33.80 -2.15 38.66
CA ASN A 3 32.53 -2.63 38.05
C ASN A 3 31.32 -2.58 38.99
N LYS A 4 30.45 -1.59 38.77
CA LYS A 4 29.08 -1.57 39.27
C LYS A 4 28.15 -1.56 38.07
N ASP A 5 27.60 -2.74 37.82
CA ASP A 5 26.41 -2.97 37.03
C ASP A 5 25.25 -2.11 37.58
N MET A 6 24.58 -1.38 36.70
CA MET A 6 23.21 -0.93 36.93
C MET A 6 22.30 -1.84 36.12
N SER A 7 21.82 -2.90 36.78
CA SER A 7 20.74 -3.74 36.29
C SER A 7 19.39 -3.30 36.88
N ASN A 8 18.44 -3.05 35.99
CA ASN A 8 17.03 -3.45 36.02
C ASN A 8 16.20 -3.33 37.30
N LYS A 9 15.15 -2.49 37.19
CA LYS A 9 13.77 -2.67 37.68
C LYS A 9 12.89 -1.83 36.73
N ASP A 10 11.83 -2.25 36.05
CA ASP A 10 11.02 -3.47 36.03
C ASP A 10 10.47 -3.64 34.59
N MET A 11 11.01 -4.59 33.83
CA MET A 11 10.33 -5.20 32.68
C MET A 11 10.53 -6.69 32.82
N SER A 12 9.44 -7.45 32.82
CA SER A 12 9.49 -8.87 33.17
C SER A 12 10.49 -9.65 32.29
N ASN A 13 11.43 -10.35 32.93
CA ASN A 13 12.54 -11.09 32.32
C ASN A 13 12.15 -12.20 31.31
N LYS A 14 10.86 -12.40 30.99
CA LYS A 14 10.42 -13.45 30.06
C LYS A 14 10.47 -13.03 28.58
N ASP A 15 10.29 -11.76 28.27
CA ASP A 15 10.10 -11.32 26.87
C ASP A 15 11.41 -11.02 26.12
N MET A 16 12.48 -10.66 26.83
CA MET A 16 13.80 -10.44 26.21
C MET A 16 14.49 -11.74 25.77
N SER A 17 14.04 -12.90 26.26
CA SER A 17 14.65 -14.21 25.97
C SER A 17 14.57 -14.61 24.49
N ASN A 18 13.70 -13.94 23.72
CA ASN A 18 13.52 -14.18 22.30
C ASN A 18 14.26 -13.17 21.41
N LEU A 19 14.92 -12.17 21.98
CA LEU A 19 15.74 -11.23 21.20
C LEU A 19 17.12 -11.82 20.94
N GLY A 20 17.63 -11.62 19.73
CA GLY A 20 19.02 -11.89 19.39
C GLY A 20 19.94 -10.74 19.82
N ASP A 21 21.23 -10.88 19.49
CA ASP A 21 22.21 -9.83 19.73
C ASP A 21 21.81 -8.53 18.99
N PRO A 22 21.96 -7.36 19.64
CA PRO A 22 21.55 -6.11 19.04
C PRO A 22 22.45 -5.70 17.88
N TYR A 23 21.84 -5.16 16.82
CA TYR A 23 22.57 -4.36 15.84
C TYR A 23 22.67 -2.94 16.37
N ARG A 24 23.89 -2.46 16.61
CA ARG A 24 24.13 -1.12 17.17
C ARG A 24 25.11 -0.31 16.34
N LYS A 25 24.95 1.01 16.40
CA LYS A 25 25.87 1.99 15.82
C LYS A 25 26.04 3.12 16.81
N ASP A 26 27.20 3.17 17.44
CA ASP A 26 27.53 4.15 18.48
C ASP A 26 28.31 5.32 17.89
N ARG A 27 28.21 6.50 18.53
CA ARG A 27 29.10 7.62 18.22
C ARG A 27 30.48 7.39 18.85
N ASN A 28 31.51 7.93 18.19
CA ASN A 28 32.86 8.04 18.76
C ASN A 28 33.00 9.18 19.80
N SER A 29 31.88 9.76 20.25
CA SER A 29 31.81 10.85 21.22
C SER A 29 30.76 10.53 22.29
N SER A 30 30.78 11.28 23.40
CA SER A 30 29.82 11.09 24.49
C SER A 30 28.38 11.35 24.02
N GLY A 31 27.50 10.39 24.28
CA GLY A 31 26.06 10.48 24.03
C GLY A 31 25.64 10.17 22.59
N GLY A 32 24.49 9.50 22.46
CA GLY A 32 23.91 9.07 21.19
C GLY A 32 24.20 7.62 20.84
N GLY A 33 23.84 7.25 19.63
CA GLY A 33 23.88 5.88 19.13
C GLY A 33 22.48 5.31 18.90
N ILE A 34 22.42 4.32 18.01
CA ILE A 34 21.20 3.61 17.63
C ILE A 34 21.38 2.14 17.95
N ILE A 35 20.31 1.53 18.44
CA ILE A 35 20.23 0.10 18.69
C ILE A 35 18.96 -0.46 18.06
N ILE A 36 19.09 -1.63 17.43
CA ILE A 36 17.97 -2.39 16.87
C ILE A 36 18.04 -3.80 17.43
N TYR A 37 16.99 -4.19 18.15
CA TYR A 37 16.77 -5.56 18.58
C TYR A 37 15.89 -6.29 17.58
N ILE A 38 16.24 -7.53 17.26
CA ILE A 38 15.48 -8.40 16.37
C ILE A 38 15.23 -9.72 17.08
N CYS A 39 14.01 -10.26 16.94
CA CYS A 39 13.68 -11.58 17.44
C CYS A 39 14.58 -12.64 16.80
N LYS A 40 15.16 -13.55 17.59
CA LYS A 40 16.16 -14.56 17.17
C LYS A 40 15.69 -15.49 16.03
N PHE A 41 14.38 -15.58 15.81
CA PHE A 41 13.78 -16.36 14.73
C PHE A 41 13.66 -15.61 13.40
N ILE A 42 13.96 -14.31 13.38
CA ILE A 42 13.92 -13.46 12.19
C ILE A 42 15.36 -13.27 11.70
N GLN A 43 15.60 -13.66 10.44
CA GLN A 43 16.88 -13.43 9.81
C GLN A 43 17.00 -11.98 9.35
N ALA A 44 18.01 -11.29 9.84
CA ALA A 44 18.38 -9.95 9.41
C ALA A 44 19.89 -9.84 9.14
N LYS A 45 20.27 -8.87 8.31
CA LYS A 45 21.67 -8.52 8.08
C LYS A 45 21.85 -7.01 7.91
N PRO A 46 22.99 -6.44 8.33
CA PRO A 46 23.25 -5.02 8.13
C PRO A 46 23.48 -4.69 6.65
N ARG A 47 23.15 -3.44 6.29
CA ARG A 47 23.32 -2.86 4.94
C ARG A 47 24.16 -1.57 5.03
N PRO A 48 25.46 -1.68 5.39
CA PRO A 48 26.33 -0.51 5.54
C PRO A 48 26.53 0.25 4.24
N ASP A 49 26.24 -0.37 3.08
CA ASP A 49 26.23 0.28 1.77
C ASP A 49 25.09 1.32 1.60
N LEU A 50 24.09 1.30 2.49
CA LEU A 50 23.00 2.27 2.54
C LEU A 50 23.16 3.29 3.67
N ASP A 51 24.07 3.05 4.61
CA ASP A 51 24.31 3.96 5.72
C ASP A 51 24.85 5.30 5.20
N PHE A 52 24.34 6.39 5.76
CA PHE A 52 24.64 7.73 5.27
C PHE A 52 25.04 8.71 6.39
N ASP A 53 24.85 8.32 7.64
CA ASP A 53 25.18 9.08 8.84
C ASP A 53 25.71 8.15 9.95
N ASN A 54 26.33 8.73 10.98
CA ASN A 54 26.78 8.02 12.17
C ASN A 54 25.60 7.43 12.95
N GLU A 55 24.44 8.05 12.84
CA GLU A 55 23.19 7.59 13.45
C GLU A 55 22.13 7.33 12.39
N ALA A 56 22.52 6.49 11.44
CA ALA A 56 21.60 5.80 10.56
C ALA A 56 22.09 4.36 10.39
N LEU A 57 21.20 3.40 10.61
CA LEU A 57 21.48 1.97 10.51
C LEU A 57 20.42 1.29 9.65
N TRP A 58 20.87 0.70 8.55
CA TRP A 58 20.02 -0.12 7.68
C TRP A 58 20.18 -1.62 7.95
N LEU A 59 19.05 -2.31 8.05
CA LEU A 59 18.96 -3.77 8.11
C LEU A 59 18.11 -4.30 6.94
N GLU A 60 18.54 -5.42 6.34
CA GLU A 60 17.73 -6.22 5.43
C GLU A 60 17.14 -7.39 6.20
N ILE A 61 15.81 -7.38 6.37
CA ILE A 61 15.03 -8.44 7.02
C ILE A 61 14.49 -9.38 5.95
N ASN A 62 14.81 -10.67 6.07
CA ASN A 62 14.40 -11.70 5.11
C ASN A 62 13.09 -12.35 5.54
N PHE A 63 12.06 -12.21 4.71
CA PHE A 63 10.85 -13.02 4.79
C PHE A 63 10.86 -14.08 3.66
N PRO A 64 10.12 -15.20 3.80
CA PRO A 64 10.14 -16.29 2.81
C PRO A 64 9.87 -15.86 1.35
N SER A 65 9.04 -14.84 1.13
CA SER A 65 8.68 -14.36 -0.21
C SER A 65 9.23 -13.00 -0.60
N GLN A 66 9.82 -12.24 0.32
CA GLN A 66 10.34 -10.91 0.03
C GLN A 66 11.30 -10.40 1.10
N LYS A 67 12.00 -9.33 0.76
CA LYS A 67 12.93 -8.63 1.66
C LYS A 67 12.33 -7.29 2.06
N LEU A 68 12.49 -6.93 3.32
CA LEU A 68 12.15 -5.62 3.86
C LEU A 68 13.45 -4.92 4.27
N LEU A 69 13.67 -3.70 3.81
CA LEU A 69 14.73 -2.88 4.38
C LEU A 69 14.15 -2.07 5.56
N LEU A 70 14.80 -2.10 6.70
CA LEU A 70 14.49 -1.28 7.86
C LEU A 70 15.63 -0.28 8.06
N CYS A 71 15.31 1.01 8.09
CA CYS A 71 16.24 2.05 8.50
C CYS A 71 15.79 2.61 9.83
N VAL A 72 16.70 2.63 10.81
CA VAL A 72 16.51 3.42 12.03
C VAL A 72 17.47 4.59 11.98
N VAL A 73 16.94 5.79 12.14
CA VAL A 73 17.69 7.04 12.03
C VAL A 73 17.45 7.92 13.25
N TYR A 74 18.51 8.56 13.72
CA TYR A 74 18.43 9.66 14.66
C TYR A 74 19.12 10.85 14.02
N ARG A 75 18.39 11.96 13.87
CA ARG A 75 18.93 13.22 13.39
C ARG A 75 19.02 14.19 14.55
N GLN A 76 20.21 14.70 14.85
CA GLN A 76 20.36 15.81 15.80
C GLN A 76 19.65 17.07 15.29
N PRO A 77 19.05 17.88 16.19
CA PRO A 77 18.47 19.17 15.82
C PRO A 77 19.46 20.10 15.10
N SER A 78 20.75 20.01 15.44
CA SER A 78 21.86 20.79 14.87
C SER A 78 22.33 20.32 13.48
N ASN A 79 21.87 19.16 12.99
CA ASN A 79 22.29 18.67 11.68
C ASN A 79 21.88 19.65 10.57
N ASN A 80 22.83 20.02 9.72
CA ASN A 80 22.60 20.93 8.62
C ASN A 80 21.87 20.26 7.43
N ASN A 81 21.68 21.01 6.37
CA ASN A 81 20.97 20.57 5.17
C ASN A 81 21.59 19.38 4.44
N THR A 82 22.91 19.14 4.59
CA THR A 82 23.61 18.02 3.92
C THR A 82 23.13 16.65 4.41
N PHE A 83 22.60 16.57 5.63
CA PHE A 83 21.97 15.36 6.15
C PHE A 83 20.84 14.89 5.23
N TRP A 84 20.03 15.81 4.73
CA TRP A 84 18.87 15.49 3.91
C TRP A 84 19.25 15.07 2.49
N ASP A 85 20.34 15.61 1.95
CA ASP A 85 20.86 15.19 0.65
C ASP A 85 21.35 13.74 0.72
N LYS A 86 22.10 13.42 1.79
CA LYS A 86 22.57 12.06 2.08
C LYS A 86 21.42 11.10 2.40
N PHE A 87 20.43 11.53 3.18
CA PHE A 87 19.22 10.78 3.47
C PHE A 87 18.44 10.45 2.19
N HIS A 88 18.28 11.44 1.30
CA HIS A 88 17.64 11.24 0.02
C HIS A 88 18.41 10.24 -0.85
N GLU A 89 19.73 10.40 -0.99
CA GLU A 89 20.57 9.47 -1.75
C GLU A 89 20.48 8.03 -1.19
N SER A 90 20.52 7.87 0.13
CA SER A 90 20.35 6.59 0.81
C SER A 90 19.00 5.93 0.47
N ILE A 91 17.91 6.70 0.48
CA ILE A 91 16.58 6.23 0.05
C ILE A 91 16.58 5.81 -1.42
N GLU A 92 17.20 6.58 -2.31
CA GLU A 92 17.28 6.23 -3.72
C GLU A 92 18.05 4.93 -3.96
N ASN A 93 19.12 4.72 -3.20
CA ASN A 93 19.90 3.50 -3.21
C ASN A 93 19.06 2.33 -2.67
N ALA A 94 18.38 2.49 -1.53
CA ALA A 94 17.48 1.49 -0.96
C ALA A 94 16.38 1.05 -1.94
N LEU A 95 15.73 2.01 -2.61
CA LEU A 95 14.74 1.77 -3.67
C LEU A 95 15.28 0.97 -4.86
N SER A 96 16.58 1.09 -5.13
CA SER A 96 17.26 0.34 -6.17
C SER A 96 17.48 -1.14 -5.79
N TYR A 97 17.42 -1.47 -4.49
CA TYR A 97 17.55 -2.83 -3.97
C TYR A 97 16.20 -3.50 -3.72
N SER A 98 15.30 -2.84 -2.99
CA SER A 98 14.00 -3.37 -2.61
C SER A 98 12.93 -2.30 -2.77
N PRO A 99 11.75 -2.64 -3.32
CA PRO A 99 10.62 -1.73 -3.30
C PRO A 99 10.02 -1.59 -1.90
N ASN A 100 10.28 -2.51 -0.97
CA ASN A 100 9.67 -2.54 0.37
C ASN A 100 10.68 -2.09 1.42
N PHE A 101 10.40 -0.97 2.07
CA PHE A 101 11.17 -0.53 3.21
C PHE A 101 10.38 0.37 4.17
N VAL A 102 10.89 0.42 5.39
CA VAL A 102 10.40 1.22 6.51
C VAL A 102 11.58 2.04 7.03
N ILE A 103 11.33 3.32 7.30
CA ILE A 103 12.28 4.23 7.96
C ILE A 103 11.59 4.76 9.21
N THR A 104 12.27 4.70 10.35
CA THR A 104 11.74 5.17 11.63
C THR A 104 12.85 5.73 12.51
N GLY A 105 12.47 6.37 13.62
CA GLY A 105 13.35 7.02 14.58
C GLY A 105 13.15 8.53 14.63
N ASP A 106 13.91 9.18 15.52
CA ASP A 106 13.78 10.61 15.79
C ASP A 106 14.45 11.44 14.70
N VAL A 107 13.65 12.07 13.84
CA VAL A 107 14.15 12.94 12.77
C VAL A 107 14.27 14.40 13.19
N ASN A 108 13.83 14.76 14.41
CA ASN A 108 13.78 16.12 14.93
C ASN A 108 13.18 17.14 13.95
N VAL A 109 12.07 16.77 13.31
CA VAL A 109 11.22 17.63 12.48
C VAL A 109 9.78 17.34 12.86
N ASP A 110 8.99 18.38 13.14
CA ASP A 110 7.60 18.20 13.57
C ASP A 110 6.66 17.99 12.37
N PHE A 111 6.21 16.76 12.19
CA PHE A 111 5.36 16.35 11.08
C PHE A 111 3.92 16.89 11.17
N LEU A 112 3.49 17.39 12.32
CA LEU A 112 2.13 17.95 12.49
C LEU A 112 2.04 19.41 12.04
N THR A 113 3.16 20.13 12.00
CA THR A 113 3.17 21.59 11.78
C THR A 113 4.10 22.04 10.66
N HIS A 114 5.17 21.30 10.33
CA HIS A 114 6.20 21.75 9.39
C HIS A 114 6.05 21.14 7.99
N TYR A 115 4.86 21.19 7.39
CA TYR A 115 4.58 20.60 6.08
C TYR A 115 5.43 21.14 4.91
N SER A 116 6.04 22.31 5.06
CA SER A 116 6.95 22.92 4.07
C SER A 116 8.40 22.41 4.19
N HIS A 117 8.69 21.55 5.16
CA HIS A 117 10.03 21.01 5.34
C HIS A 117 10.41 20.07 4.18
N LYS A 118 11.65 20.15 3.68
CA LYS A 118 12.12 19.40 2.50
C LYS A 118 11.95 17.87 2.57
N ILE A 119 11.82 17.30 3.77
CA ILE A 119 11.56 15.88 3.96
C ILE A 119 10.26 15.45 3.24
N PHE A 120 9.25 16.32 3.20
CA PHE A 120 7.99 16.06 2.50
C PHE A 120 8.20 15.97 0.99
N ASP A 121 9.13 16.74 0.41
CA ASP A 121 9.53 16.59 -0.99
C ASP A 121 10.28 15.27 -1.22
N ILE A 122 11.21 14.91 -0.34
CA ILE A 122 11.91 13.62 -0.40
C ILE A 122 10.90 12.47 -0.35
N MET A 123 9.95 12.51 0.57
CA MET A 123 8.89 11.51 0.68
C MET A 123 8.06 11.43 -0.59
N ARG A 124 7.62 12.58 -1.10
CA ARG A 124 6.81 12.68 -2.32
C ARG A 124 7.53 12.12 -3.55
N LEU A 125 8.81 12.46 -3.74
CA LEU A 125 9.63 11.99 -4.86
C LEU A 125 9.85 10.48 -4.80
N ASN A 126 10.01 9.93 -3.60
CA ASN A 126 10.36 8.54 -3.37
C ASN A 126 9.16 7.62 -3.10
N GLY A 127 7.94 8.14 -3.11
CA GLY A 127 6.73 7.34 -2.90
C GLY A 127 6.62 6.82 -1.46
N LEU A 128 7.01 7.66 -0.50
CA LEU A 128 6.91 7.39 0.92
C LEU A 128 5.72 8.11 1.52
N LYS A 129 5.10 7.48 2.51
CA LYS A 129 4.08 8.09 3.36
C LYS A 129 4.48 7.93 4.82
N ASN A 130 4.19 8.95 5.62
CA ASN A 130 4.15 8.80 7.06
C ASN A 130 2.83 8.13 7.45
N ILE A 131 2.85 7.22 8.41
CA ILE A 131 1.64 6.52 8.89
C ILE A 131 1.23 6.92 10.31
N ILE A 132 2.09 7.61 11.05
CA ILE A 132 1.78 8.11 12.39
C ILE A 132 1.15 9.50 12.26
N ASN A 133 -0.01 9.73 12.87
CA ASN A 133 -0.71 11.01 12.80
C ASN A 133 -0.93 11.66 14.18
N GLU A 134 -0.31 11.09 15.21
CA GLU A 134 -0.44 11.52 16.61
C GLU A 134 0.91 12.05 17.12
N PRO A 135 0.93 12.92 18.14
CA PRO A 135 2.19 13.41 18.71
C PRO A 135 2.99 12.27 19.36
N THR A 136 4.32 12.31 19.21
CA THR A 136 5.25 11.34 19.84
C THR A 136 6.10 11.98 20.93
N ARG A 137 6.09 13.31 21.05
CA ARG A 137 6.81 14.03 22.11
C ARG A 137 5.90 15.06 22.75
N PHE A 138 5.95 15.11 24.08
CA PHE A 138 5.11 15.97 24.89
C PHE A 138 5.99 16.84 25.81
N CYS A 139 5.95 18.14 25.58
CA CYS A 139 6.50 19.15 26.48
C CYS A 139 5.36 19.83 27.23
N ALA A 140 5.67 20.57 28.31
CA ALA A 140 4.68 21.27 29.13
C ALA A 140 3.70 22.16 28.33
N THR A 141 4.12 22.66 27.16
CA THR A 141 3.35 23.61 26.33
C THR A 141 3.15 23.17 24.89
N ARG A 142 3.75 22.05 24.45
CA ARG A 142 3.74 21.65 23.04
C ARG A 142 3.71 20.14 22.89
N GLN A 143 2.96 19.70 21.89
CA GLN A 143 2.95 18.33 21.39
C GLN A 143 3.51 18.33 19.97
N SER A 144 4.36 17.36 19.63
CA SER A 144 5.01 17.29 18.32
C SER A 144 5.18 15.84 17.88
N LEU A 145 5.10 15.60 16.57
CA LEU A 145 5.43 14.30 15.98
C LEU A 145 6.85 14.35 15.43
N LEU A 146 7.81 13.81 16.20
CA LEU A 146 9.23 13.80 15.85
C LEU A 146 9.73 12.42 15.41
N ASP A 147 8.94 11.38 15.66
CA ASP A 147 9.29 9.98 15.44
C ASP A 147 8.38 9.37 14.35
N PRO A 148 8.43 9.86 13.10
CA PRO A 148 7.56 9.36 12.05
C PRO A 148 7.93 7.91 11.70
N ILE A 149 6.94 7.17 11.19
CA ILE A 149 7.18 5.90 10.49
C ILE A 149 6.93 6.15 9.01
N LEU A 150 8.01 6.24 8.24
CA LEU A 150 7.94 6.40 6.79
C LEU A 150 7.95 5.02 6.13
N VAL A 151 6.94 4.75 5.32
CA VAL A 151 6.81 3.48 4.62
C VAL A 151 6.73 3.69 3.12
N SER A 152 7.38 2.81 2.37
CA SER A 152 7.16 2.72 0.93
C SER A 152 5.74 2.24 0.63
N ASP A 153 5.10 2.78 -0.40
CA ASP A 153 3.73 2.40 -0.79
C ASP A 153 3.48 0.92 -1.12
N SER A 154 4.55 0.17 -1.35
CA SER A 154 4.56 -1.27 -1.61
C SER A 154 4.30 -2.08 -0.33
N CYS A 155 4.59 -1.52 0.84
CA CYS A 155 4.30 -2.11 2.14
C CYS A 155 2.78 -2.11 2.38
N ASP A 156 2.25 -3.28 2.74
CA ASP A 156 0.86 -3.43 3.14
C ASP A 156 0.74 -3.23 4.65
N VAL A 157 0.57 -1.97 5.05
CA VAL A 157 0.32 -1.58 6.44
C VAL A 157 -1.16 -1.79 6.73
N TYR A 158 -1.49 -2.61 7.73
CA TYR A 158 -2.88 -2.76 8.17
C TYR A 158 -3.18 -1.96 9.43
N ASP A 159 -2.17 -1.62 10.23
CA ASP A 159 -2.38 -0.83 11.45
C ASP A 159 -1.10 -0.11 11.92
N SER A 160 -1.25 0.96 12.70
CA SER A 160 -0.15 1.72 13.32
C SER A 160 -0.65 2.67 14.39
N HIS A 161 0.09 2.78 15.51
CA HIS A 161 -0.31 3.58 16.67
C HIS A 161 0.88 4.24 17.38
N VAL A 162 0.58 5.17 18.27
CA VAL A 162 1.51 5.67 19.28
C VAL A 162 1.19 5.00 20.62
N ILE A 163 2.22 4.48 21.29
CA ILE A 163 2.12 3.83 22.60
C ILE A 163 2.64 4.82 23.64
N GLN A 164 1.75 5.19 24.57
CA GLN A 164 2.11 6.09 25.65
C GLN A 164 3.10 5.43 26.60
N ILE A 165 4.22 6.12 26.84
CA ILE A 165 5.24 5.71 27.80
C ILE A 165 5.17 6.59 29.03
N ASP A 166 5.43 5.99 30.19
CA ASP A 166 5.52 6.72 31.45
C ASP A 166 6.52 7.88 31.33
N ARG A 167 6.08 9.09 31.68
CA ARG A 167 6.86 10.32 31.60
C ARG A 167 8.05 10.34 32.57
N THR A 168 8.07 9.49 33.59
CA THR A 168 9.27 9.29 34.42
C THR A 168 10.39 8.59 33.67
N SER A 169 10.05 7.81 32.64
CA SER A 169 10.99 7.01 31.86
C SER A 169 11.44 7.71 30.58
N SER A 170 10.55 8.47 29.93
CA SER A 170 10.83 9.13 28.65
C SER A 170 9.91 10.33 28.38
N ASP A 171 10.45 11.38 27.75
CA ASP A 171 9.65 12.50 27.20
C ASP A 171 9.00 12.16 25.84
N ARG A 172 9.28 10.95 25.32
CA ARG A 172 8.79 10.43 24.05
C ARG A 172 7.96 9.17 24.23
N ASP A 173 6.92 9.07 23.42
CA ASP A 173 6.10 7.89 23.21
C ASP A 173 6.66 7.01 22.10
N GLU A 174 6.39 5.72 22.18
CA GLU A 174 6.84 4.74 21.19
C GLU A 174 5.89 4.70 19.99
N THR A 175 6.40 4.36 18.82
CA THR A 175 5.57 4.17 17.62
C THR A 175 5.59 2.72 17.19
N ILE A 176 4.42 2.21 16.81
CA ILE A 176 4.25 0.82 16.36
C ILE A 176 3.65 0.78 14.96
N ILE A 177 4.12 -0.18 14.17
CA ILE A 177 3.62 -0.49 12.84
C ILE A 177 3.32 -1.97 12.73
N PHE A 178 2.16 -2.29 12.14
CA PHE A 178 1.80 -3.64 11.79
C PHE A 178 1.72 -3.81 10.27
N LEU A 179 2.56 -4.71 9.76
CA LEU A 179 2.62 -5.08 8.36
C LEU A 179 1.86 -6.39 8.14
N ASN A 180 0.99 -6.43 7.13
CA ASN A 180 0.34 -7.66 6.73
C ASN A 180 1.40 -8.67 6.32
N ASN A 181 1.10 -9.94 6.58
CA ASN A 181 2.06 -11.01 6.37
C ASN A 181 2.65 -10.88 4.95
N LEU A 182 3.95 -10.57 4.91
CA LEU A 182 4.70 -10.41 3.68
C LEU A 182 4.80 -11.75 2.93
N THR A 183 4.26 -12.86 3.50
CA THR A 183 3.97 -14.09 2.78
C THR A 183 2.96 -13.86 1.67
N ARG A 184 3.32 -14.26 0.45
CA ARG A 184 2.44 -14.28 -0.72
C ARG A 184 1.08 -14.90 -0.35
N SER A 185 0.03 -14.07 -0.24
CA SER A 185 -1.36 -14.52 -0.07
C SER A 185 -1.67 -15.60 -1.11
N LYS A 186 -2.43 -16.64 -0.71
CA LYS A 186 -2.88 -17.73 -1.59
C LYS A 186 -3.49 -17.09 -2.84
N ASN A 187 -2.81 -17.27 -3.97
CA ASN A 187 -3.02 -16.49 -5.18
C ASN A 187 -4.46 -16.63 -5.67
N SER A 188 -5.22 -15.53 -5.75
CA SER A 188 -6.13 -15.43 -6.88
C SER A 188 -5.26 -15.31 -8.13
N THR A 189 -5.32 -16.31 -8.99
CA THR A 189 -4.55 -16.30 -10.24
C THR A 189 -5.18 -15.33 -11.21
N THR A 190 -4.35 -14.63 -11.98
CA THR A 190 -4.82 -13.86 -13.12
C THR A 190 -5.49 -14.82 -14.11
N TYR A 191 -6.69 -14.50 -14.58
CA TYR A 191 -7.41 -15.31 -15.54
C TYR A 191 -8.01 -14.45 -16.65
N LYS A 192 -8.28 -15.09 -17.79
CA LYS A 192 -8.93 -14.47 -18.93
C LYS A 192 -10.42 -14.79 -18.88
N ARG A 193 -11.25 -13.82 -19.22
CA ARG A 193 -12.70 -13.97 -19.31
C ARG A 193 -13.19 -13.27 -20.56
N MET A 194 -14.06 -13.91 -21.32
CA MET A 194 -14.82 -13.26 -22.38
C MET A 194 -15.93 -12.40 -21.75
N ILE A 195 -15.99 -11.14 -22.15
CA ILE A 195 -17.08 -10.23 -21.78
C ILE A 195 -17.67 -9.62 -23.04
N CYS A 196 -18.97 -9.31 -22.99
CA CYS A 196 -19.64 -8.57 -24.04
C CYS A 196 -19.15 -7.12 -24.05
N ASP A 197 -18.78 -6.61 -25.23
CA ASP A 197 -18.34 -5.24 -25.43
C ASP A 197 -19.50 -4.34 -25.83
N TYR A 198 -20.39 -4.06 -24.87
CA TYR A 198 -21.58 -3.22 -25.07
C TYR A 198 -21.28 -1.82 -25.61
N ARG A 199 -20.02 -1.34 -25.52
CA ARG A 199 -19.63 -0.05 -26.10
C ARG A 199 -19.57 -0.05 -27.62
N ASN A 200 -19.31 -1.22 -28.21
CA ASN A 200 -19.22 -1.43 -29.64
C ASN A 200 -20.38 -2.31 -30.14
N ALA A 201 -21.47 -2.37 -29.37
CA ALA A 201 -22.66 -3.10 -29.76
C ALA A 201 -23.42 -2.34 -30.84
N ASP A 202 -23.87 -3.07 -31.86
CA ASP A 202 -24.78 -2.57 -32.88
C ASP A 202 -26.22 -2.88 -32.47
N PHE A 203 -26.77 -1.99 -31.64
CA PHE A 203 -28.13 -2.16 -31.10
C PHE A 203 -29.19 -2.03 -32.20
N ASP A 204 -28.96 -1.19 -33.22
CA ASP A 204 -29.90 -0.98 -34.31
C ASP A 204 -30.05 -2.27 -35.14
N LYS A 205 -28.92 -2.88 -35.53
CA LYS A 205 -28.93 -4.21 -36.18
C LYS A 205 -29.61 -5.27 -35.31
N CYS A 206 -29.40 -5.22 -33.99
CA CYS A 206 -30.00 -6.18 -33.07
C CYS A 206 -31.52 -6.05 -33.05
N ILE A 207 -32.02 -4.82 -32.98
CA ILE A 207 -33.45 -4.51 -33.01
C ILE A 207 -34.05 -4.96 -34.36
N GLU A 208 -33.37 -4.68 -35.47
CA GLU A 208 -33.82 -5.08 -36.81
C GLU A 208 -33.92 -6.60 -36.96
N LEU A 209 -32.87 -7.35 -36.57
CA LEU A 209 -32.87 -8.82 -36.63
C LEU A 209 -33.97 -9.43 -35.77
N ILE A 210 -34.19 -8.90 -34.57
CA ILE A 210 -35.26 -9.37 -33.68
C ILE A 210 -36.63 -9.04 -34.27
N ALA A 211 -36.83 -7.85 -34.83
CA ALA A 211 -38.14 -7.42 -35.34
C ALA A 211 -38.55 -8.14 -36.63
N THR A 212 -37.58 -8.52 -37.47
CA THR A 212 -37.84 -9.13 -38.79
C THR A 212 -37.88 -10.65 -38.76
N PHE A 213 -37.41 -11.29 -37.68
CA PHE A 213 -37.39 -12.74 -37.57
C PHE A 213 -38.80 -13.32 -37.33
N ASP A 214 -39.11 -14.41 -38.03
CA ASP A 214 -40.34 -15.16 -37.83
C ASP A 214 -40.26 -16.00 -36.54
N TRP A 215 -40.67 -15.37 -35.44
CA TRP A 215 -40.70 -16.00 -34.13
C TRP A 215 -41.77 -17.09 -33.99
N GLU A 216 -42.88 -16.96 -34.72
CA GLU A 216 -44.03 -17.86 -34.57
C GLU A 216 -43.68 -19.26 -35.06
N SER A 217 -43.06 -19.37 -36.23
CA SER A 217 -42.59 -20.67 -36.73
C SER A 217 -41.48 -21.27 -35.86
N ARG A 218 -40.64 -20.42 -35.25
CA ARG A 218 -39.52 -20.90 -34.40
C ARG A 218 -39.98 -21.39 -33.03
N ILE A 219 -40.94 -20.71 -32.41
CA ILE A 219 -41.45 -21.00 -31.06
C ILE A 219 -42.54 -22.08 -31.09
N ASN A 220 -43.15 -22.36 -32.24
CA ASN A 220 -44.12 -23.45 -32.38
C ASN A 220 -43.57 -24.65 -33.18
N ALA A 221 -42.25 -24.73 -33.34
CA ALA A 221 -41.61 -25.75 -34.16
C ALA A 221 -41.73 -27.17 -33.59
N GLU A 222 -41.88 -27.31 -32.26
CA GLU A 222 -41.82 -28.58 -31.56
C GLU A 222 -43.04 -28.79 -30.66
N ASN A 223 -43.39 -30.04 -30.37
CA ASN A 223 -44.52 -30.37 -29.48
C ASN A 223 -44.21 -30.15 -27.99
N SER A 224 -42.94 -29.96 -27.64
CA SER A 224 -42.49 -29.75 -26.25
C SER A 224 -42.26 -28.27 -25.99
N MET A 225 -42.94 -27.73 -24.97
CA MET A 225 -42.74 -26.36 -24.50
C MET A 225 -41.28 -26.07 -24.12
N ASP A 226 -40.60 -27.02 -23.48
CA ASP A 226 -39.18 -26.88 -23.12
C ASP A 226 -38.30 -26.72 -24.36
N GLN A 227 -38.61 -27.45 -25.43
CA GLN A 227 -37.84 -27.39 -26.67
C GLN A 227 -38.10 -26.07 -27.40
N ASN A 228 -39.33 -25.59 -27.39
CA ASN A 228 -39.71 -24.28 -27.93
C ASN A 228 -39.04 -23.12 -27.17
N CYS A 229 -38.94 -23.20 -25.84
CA CYS A 229 -38.19 -22.23 -25.04
C CYS A 229 -36.69 -22.25 -25.39
N LYS A 230 -36.07 -23.43 -25.52
CA LYS A 230 -34.67 -23.54 -25.96
C LYS A 230 -34.46 -22.95 -27.35
N ASN A 231 -35.41 -23.19 -28.25
CA ASN A 231 -35.39 -22.68 -29.62
C ASN A 231 -35.39 -21.15 -29.67
N PHE A 232 -36.28 -20.52 -28.89
CA PHE A 232 -36.28 -19.08 -28.68
C PHE A 232 -34.96 -18.58 -28.11
N THR A 233 -34.52 -19.13 -26.97
CA THR A 233 -33.31 -18.68 -26.27
C THR A 233 -32.07 -18.77 -27.16
N ASN A 234 -31.92 -19.88 -27.90
CA ASN A 234 -30.78 -20.06 -28.80
C ASN A 234 -30.77 -19.02 -29.92
N LYS A 235 -31.92 -18.77 -30.56
CA LYS A 235 -32.00 -17.82 -31.67
C LYS A 235 -31.83 -16.37 -31.20
N PHE A 236 -32.40 -16.04 -30.05
CA PHE A 236 -32.20 -14.75 -29.42
C PHE A 236 -30.72 -14.52 -29.08
N LEU A 237 -30.06 -15.47 -28.42
CA LEU A 237 -28.64 -15.38 -28.08
C LEU A 237 -27.73 -15.34 -29.31
N GLU A 238 -28.11 -16.00 -30.41
CA GLU A 238 -27.41 -15.91 -31.70
C GLU A 238 -27.37 -14.45 -32.19
N TYR A 239 -28.51 -13.77 -32.25
CA TYR A 239 -28.57 -12.36 -32.64
C TYR A 239 -27.85 -11.43 -31.67
N ILE A 240 -27.94 -11.69 -30.37
CA ILE A 240 -27.15 -10.94 -29.38
C ILE A 240 -25.65 -11.09 -29.66
N ASN A 241 -25.16 -12.29 -29.97
CA ASN A 241 -23.74 -12.52 -30.26
C ASN A 241 -23.30 -11.91 -31.61
N ASP A 242 -24.19 -11.85 -32.60
CA ASP A 242 -23.94 -11.23 -33.91
C ASP A 242 -23.90 -9.70 -33.88
N CYS A 243 -24.53 -9.10 -32.86
CA CYS A 243 -24.64 -7.66 -32.69
C CYS A 243 -23.74 -7.11 -31.58
N ILE A 244 -23.38 -7.93 -30.61
CA ILE A 244 -22.56 -7.51 -29.46
C ILE A 244 -21.24 -8.27 -29.50
N PRO A 245 -20.16 -7.64 -30.01
CA PRO A 245 -18.85 -8.24 -30.05
C PRO A 245 -18.40 -8.69 -28.66
N GLN A 246 -17.74 -9.83 -28.58
CA GLN A 246 -17.10 -10.28 -27.35
C GLN A 246 -15.63 -9.88 -27.36
N LYS A 247 -15.11 -9.50 -26.19
CA LYS A 247 -13.68 -9.25 -25.99
C LYS A 247 -13.14 -10.05 -24.82
N GLU A 248 -11.92 -10.52 -24.98
CA GLU A 248 -11.19 -11.17 -23.90
C GLU A 248 -10.61 -10.08 -22.97
N VAL A 249 -10.96 -10.15 -21.69
CA VAL A 249 -10.35 -9.31 -20.65
C VAL A 249 -9.54 -10.16 -19.68
N THR A 250 -8.42 -9.60 -19.25
CA THR A 250 -7.60 -10.22 -18.20
C THR A 250 -8.00 -9.68 -16.83
N LEU A 251 -8.61 -10.52 -16.00
CA LEU A 251 -9.01 -10.21 -14.63
C LEU A 251 -7.87 -10.51 -13.66
N ARG A 252 -7.65 -9.57 -12.74
CA ARG A 252 -6.54 -9.57 -11.77
C ARG A 252 -7.09 -9.25 -10.39
N PRO A 253 -7.58 -10.24 -9.63
CA PRO A 253 -8.35 -9.97 -8.43
C PRO A 253 -7.52 -9.37 -7.29
N ASN A 254 -6.19 -9.49 -7.33
CA ASN A 254 -5.29 -8.88 -6.35
C ASN A 254 -4.92 -7.42 -6.66
N ASP A 255 -5.32 -6.89 -7.82
CA ASP A 255 -5.04 -5.50 -8.15
C ASP A 255 -5.89 -4.57 -7.26
N LYS A 256 -5.28 -3.46 -6.85
CA LYS A 256 -6.02 -2.42 -6.12
C LYS A 256 -7.13 -1.86 -7.02
N ILE A 257 -8.28 -1.55 -6.46
CA ILE A 257 -9.47 -1.09 -7.21
C ILE A 257 -9.22 0.15 -8.09
N TRP A 258 -8.30 1.02 -7.67
CA TRP A 258 -7.89 2.21 -8.41
C TRP A 258 -6.83 1.95 -9.50
N PHE A 259 -6.33 0.71 -9.62
CA PHE A 259 -5.18 0.38 -10.46
C PHE A 259 -5.59 0.05 -11.90
N ASN A 260 -5.11 0.83 -12.87
CA ASN A 260 -5.51 0.72 -14.29
C ASN A 260 -4.41 0.15 -15.22
N SER A 261 -4.74 -0.03 -16.50
CA SER A 261 -3.83 -0.55 -17.54
C SER A 261 -2.65 0.37 -17.83
N ASP A 262 -2.86 1.68 -17.83
CA ASP A 262 -1.83 2.67 -18.14
C ASP A 262 -0.76 2.73 -17.07
N LEU A 263 -1.16 2.82 -15.80
CA LEU A 263 -0.23 2.77 -14.66
C LEU A 263 0.57 1.46 -14.66
N ARG A 264 -0.07 0.32 -14.97
CA ARG A 264 0.62 -0.96 -15.09
C ARG A 264 1.67 -0.96 -16.20
N ARG A 265 1.39 -0.33 -17.35
CA ARG A 265 2.35 -0.19 -18.46
C ARG A 265 3.57 0.62 -18.01
N GLU A 266 3.36 1.75 -17.35
CA GLU A 266 4.45 2.59 -16.86
C GLU A 266 5.28 1.94 -15.76
N ILE A 267 4.64 1.16 -14.87
CA ILE A 267 5.33 0.32 -13.87
C ILE A 267 6.21 -0.72 -14.55
N ARG A 268 5.69 -1.43 -15.56
CA ARG A 268 6.49 -2.42 -16.31
C ARG A 268 7.68 -1.79 -17.03
N LYS A 269 7.51 -0.57 -17.57
CA LYS A 269 8.60 0.20 -18.19
C LYS A 269 9.67 0.55 -17.15
N ARG A 270 9.26 1.04 -15.97
CA ARG A 270 10.16 1.27 -14.83
C ARG A 270 10.95 0.01 -14.46
N ASP A 271 10.27 -1.12 -14.31
CA ASP A 271 10.90 -2.38 -13.89
C ASP A 271 11.91 -2.90 -14.93
N ARG A 272 11.64 -2.69 -16.23
CA ARG A 272 12.60 -2.98 -17.30
C ARG A 272 13.84 -2.10 -17.20
N LEU A 273 13.66 -0.79 -17.03
CA LEU A 273 14.76 0.16 -16.87
C LEU A 273 15.57 -0.12 -15.60
N HIS A 274 14.92 -0.56 -14.51
CA HIS A 274 15.59 -0.97 -13.28
C HIS A 274 16.50 -2.17 -13.51
N LYS A 275 15.98 -3.21 -14.18
CA LYS A 275 16.78 -4.39 -14.57
C LYS A 275 17.96 -4.01 -15.46
N GLN A 276 17.77 -3.06 -16.38
CA GLN A 276 18.85 -2.55 -17.23
C GLN A 276 19.92 -1.83 -16.40
N ALA A 277 19.52 -0.87 -15.56
CA ALA A 277 20.44 -0.11 -14.72
C ALA A 277 21.27 -1.02 -13.79
N ARG A 278 20.65 -2.06 -13.22
CA ARG A 278 21.35 -3.07 -12.41
C ARG A 278 22.35 -3.92 -13.19
N ARG A 279 22.20 -4.05 -14.50
CA ARG A 279 23.11 -4.83 -15.36
C ARG A 279 24.28 -3.97 -15.86
N SER A 280 24.01 -2.73 -16.25
CA SER A 280 25.04 -1.85 -16.80
C SER A 280 25.87 -1.14 -15.74
N ASN A 281 25.33 -0.94 -14.52
CA ASN A 281 25.92 -0.09 -13.47
C ASN A 281 26.33 1.32 -13.98
N GLY A 282 25.71 1.78 -15.07
CA GLY A 282 26.04 3.05 -15.71
C GLY A 282 25.11 4.19 -15.26
N ILE A 283 25.70 5.37 -15.01
CA ILE A 283 24.98 6.60 -14.65
C ILE A 283 23.85 6.94 -15.64
N PRO A 284 24.01 6.81 -16.98
CA PRO A 284 22.94 7.14 -17.92
C PRO A 284 21.69 6.27 -17.75
N ASP A 285 21.86 4.96 -17.54
CA ASP A 285 20.74 4.04 -17.35
C ASP A 285 20.09 4.21 -15.98
N LEU A 286 20.89 4.49 -14.94
CA LEU A 286 20.38 4.85 -13.62
C LEU A 286 19.50 6.11 -13.69
N ASN A 287 19.92 7.14 -14.42
CA ASN A 287 19.16 8.37 -14.61
C ASN A 287 17.84 8.14 -15.37
N LYS A 288 17.83 7.27 -16.38
CA LYS A 288 16.59 6.85 -17.08
C LYS A 288 15.63 6.14 -16.11
N TYR A 289 16.15 5.22 -15.29
CA TYR A 289 15.37 4.55 -14.26
C TYR A 289 14.78 5.55 -13.25
N LYS A 290 15.60 6.46 -12.69
CA LYS A 290 15.15 7.48 -11.72
C LYS A 290 14.05 8.37 -12.31
N LYS A 291 14.22 8.86 -13.55
CA LYS A 291 13.17 9.64 -14.26
C LYS A 291 11.87 8.86 -14.39
N GLN A 292 11.92 7.61 -14.84
CA GLN A 292 10.72 6.79 -15.00
C GLN A 292 10.09 6.42 -13.65
N ARG A 293 10.89 6.17 -12.60
CA ARG A 293 10.41 5.92 -11.23
C ARG A 293 9.60 7.11 -10.72
N ASN A 294 10.15 8.32 -10.85
CA ASN A 294 9.49 9.54 -10.41
C ASN A 294 8.19 9.78 -11.21
N HIS A 295 8.20 9.54 -12.51
CA HIS A 295 6.99 9.57 -13.35
C HIS A 295 5.92 8.58 -12.85
N VAL A 296 6.29 7.34 -12.55
CA VAL A 296 5.38 6.32 -12.00
C VAL A 296 4.82 6.74 -10.65
N ASN A 297 5.63 7.31 -9.75
CA ASN A 297 5.18 7.78 -8.44
C ASN A 297 4.13 8.88 -8.57
N ILE A 298 4.36 9.86 -9.46
CA ILE A 298 3.39 10.92 -9.77
C ILE A 298 2.11 10.34 -10.37
N LEU A 299 2.24 9.49 -11.39
CA LEU A 299 1.11 8.89 -12.08
C LEU A 299 0.27 8.03 -11.14
N LYS A 300 0.90 7.29 -10.23
CA LYS A 300 0.22 6.46 -9.24
C LYS A 300 -0.65 7.29 -8.30
N ARG A 301 -0.10 8.38 -7.77
CA ARG A 301 -0.87 9.31 -6.92
C ARG A 301 -2.03 9.92 -7.70
N TYR A 302 -1.75 10.50 -8.87
CA TYR A 302 -2.80 11.07 -9.72
C TYR A 302 -3.91 10.06 -10.02
N THR A 303 -3.55 8.84 -10.45
CA THR A 303 -4.51 7.76 -10.74
C THR A 303 -5.37 7.41 -9.53
N LYS A 304 -4.75 7.33 -8.35
CA LYS A 304 -5.45 7.04 -7.09
C LYS A 304 -6.42 8.17 -6.72
N ASP A 305 -5.97 9.41 -6.79
CA ASP A 305 -6.78 10.59 -6.44
C ASP A 305 -7.99 10.72 -7.39
N GLN A 306 -7.76 10.61 -8.70
CA GLN A 306 -8.82 10.63 -9.71
C GLN A 306 -9.84 9.52 -9.49
N PHE A 307 -9.40 8.31 -9.12
CA PHE A 307 -10.31 7.23 -8.80
C PHE A 307 -11.24 7.58 -7.63
N TYR A 308 -10.70 8.10 -6.52
CA TYR A 308 -11.52 8.44 -5.35
C TYR A 308 -12.42 9.66 -5.60
N LEU A 309 -11.96 10.65 -6.37
CA LEU A 309 -12.79 11.77 -6.80
C LEU A 309 -14.00 11.29 -7.63
N ASN A 310 -13.75 10.43 -8.62
CA ASN A 310 -14.82 9.85 -9.43
C ASN A 310 -15.76 8.96 -8.62
N ALA A 311 -15.21 8.18 -7.67
CA ALA A 311 -16.02 7.33 -6.79
C ALA A 311 -16.94 8.17 -5.90
N ASN A 312 -16.44 9.27 -5.32
CA ASN A 312 -17.25 10.19 -4.52
C ASN A 312 -18.35 10.84 -5.36
N SER A 313 -18.02 11.33 -6.57
CA SER A 313 -19.01 11.90 -7.48
C SER A 313 -20.13 10.91 -7.82
N LEU A 314 -19.81 9.63 -8.03
CA LEU A 314 -20.82 8.58 -8.26
C LEU A 314 -21.66 8.30 -7.00
N LEU A 315 -21.06 8.34 -5.81
CA LEU A 315 -21.80 8.17 -4.56
C LEU A 315 -22.78 9.32 -4.34
N ASP A 316 -22.38 10.55 -4.62
CA ASP A 316 -23.24 11.73 -4.52
C ASP A 316 -24.41 11.66 -5.52
N GLU A 317 -24.15 11.24 -6.76
CA GLU A 317 -25.19 11.02 -7.78
C GLU A 317 -26.20 9.95 -7.35
N PHE A 318 -25.73 8.81 -6.83
CA PHE A 318 -26.60 7.69 -6.45
C PHE A 318 -27.29 7.86 -5.10
N ALA A 319 -26.85 8.80 -4.26
CA ALA A 319 -27.43 9.08 -2.96
C ALA A 319 -28.94 9.40 -3.07
N CYS A 320 -29.33 10.08 -4.14
CA CYS A 320 -30.71 10.46 -4.44
C CYS A 320 -31.34 9.46 -5.42
N GLY A 321 -31.89 8.34 -4.90
CA GLY A 321 -32.81 7.49 -5.66
C GLY A 321 -32.22 6.22 -6.29
N ASN A 322 -30.90 5.98 -6.20
CA ASN A 322 -30.30 4.72 -6.69
C ASN A 322 -29.51 3.97 -5.60
N CYS A 323 -30.22 3.59 -4.54
CA CYS A 323 -29.68 2.89 -3.36
C CYS A 323 -28.90 1.62 -3.74
N LYS A 324 -29.35 0.84 -4.73
CA LYS A 324 -28.64 -0.38 -5.19
C LYS A 324 -27.27 -0.04 -5.77
N SER A 325 -27.17 0.96 -6.64
CA SER A 325 -25.90 1.39 -7.23
C SER A 325 -24.98 2.02 -6.19
N TYR A 326 -25.52 2.83 -5.28
CA TYR A 326 -24.78 3.40 -4.15
C TYR A 326 -24.09 2.31 -3.33
N TRP A 327 -24.85 1.32 -2.85
CA TRP A 327 -24.28 0.23 -2.05
C TRP A 327 -23.34 -0.67 -2.84
N SER A 328 -23.54 -0.83 -4.15
CA SER A 328 -22.61 -1.54 -5.04
C SER A 328 -21.24 -0.86 -5.09
N VAL A 329 -21.21 0.48 -5.20
CA VAL A 329 -19.96 1.26 -5.16
C VAL A 329 -19.34 1.20 -3.76
N MET A 330 -20.12 1.41 -2.69
CA MET A 330 -19.60 1.37 -1.33
C MET A 330 -19.00 0.02 -0.94
N LYS A 331 -19.65 -1.08 -1.30
CA LYS A 331 -19.11 -2.43 -1.04
C LYS A 331 -17.79 -2.70 -1.76
N LYS A 332 -17.51 -2.03 -2.88
CA LYS A 332 -16.22 -2.14 -3.57
C LYS A 332 -15.13 -1.30 -2.90
N LEU A 333 -15.49 -0.16 -2.31
CA LEU A 333 -14.55 0.73 -1.61
C LEU A 333 -14.18 0.17 -0.23
N VAL A 334 -15.18 -0.28 0.52
CA VAL A 334 -15.01 -0.93 1.82
C VAL A 334 -14.72 -2.41 1.53
N LYS A 335 -13.44 -2.78 1.50
CA LYS A 335 -13.03 -4.19 1.44
C LYS A 335 -13.88 -4.96 2.46
N THR A 336 -14.78 -5.82 1.99
CA THR A 336 -15.51 -6.72 2.86
C THR A 336 -14.49 -7.72 3.37
N SER A 337 -13.89 -7.46 4.52
CA SER A 337 -13.35 -8.53 5.35
C SER A 337 -14.50 -9.51 5.53
N GLY A 338 -14.26 -10.79 5.26
CA GLY A 338 -15.27 -11.85 5.26
C GLY A 338 -15.86 -12.19 6.63
N ASN A 339 -16.01 -11.21 7.51
CA ASN A 339 -16.76 -11.35 8.74
C ASN A 339 -18.04 -10.54 8.57
N SER A 340 -19.15 -11.22 8.29
CA SER A 340 -20.46 -10.67 8.65
C SER A 340 -20.49 -10.56 10.17
N THR A 341 -20.00 -9.45 10.72
CA THR A 341 -20.45 -9.04 12.04
C THR A 341 -21.92 -8.71 11.85
N HIS A 342 -22.79 -9.55 12.43
CA HIS A 342 -24.21 -9.20 12.59
C HIS A 342 -24.27 -7.75 13.05
N ILE A 343 -24.90 -6.90 12.25
CA ILE A 343 -25.27 -5.56 12.69
C ILE A 343 -26.28 -5.81 13.81
N THR A 344 -25.84 -5.71 15.06
CA THR A 344 -26.75 -5.74 16.19
C THR A 344 -27.67 -4.54 16.07
N GLN A 345 -28.97 -4.80 16.21
CA GLN A 345 -29.99 -3.76 16.20
C GLN A 345 -29.67 -2.71 17.27
N LEU A 346 -29.92 -1.44 16.96
CA LEU A 346 -29.90 -0.35 17.92
C LEU A 346 -30.80 -0.76 19.11
N LYS A 347 -30.21 -0.88 20.30
CA LYS A 347 -31.00 -0.96 21.52
C LYS A 347 -31.64 0.40 21.69
N ASN A 348 -32.96 0.46 21.62
CA ASN A 348 -33.69 1.61 22.15
C ASN A 348 -33.42 1.62 23.66
N GLU A 349 -32.72 2.65 24.13
CA GLU A 349 -32.75 3.03 25.54
C GLU A 349 -34.13 3.63 25.79
N ASP A 350 -35.13 2.77 25.94
CA ASP A 350 -36.43 3.08 26.53
C ASP A 350 -37.15 1.74 26.75
N ASN A 351 -36.96 1.16 27.94
CA ASN A 351 -38.01 0.57 28.75
C ASN A 351 -37.44 -0.04 30.05
N GLU A 352 -37.92 0.55 31.16
CA GLU A 352 -37.82 0.21 32.59
C GLU A 352 -36.63 0.77 33.39
#